data_AF-A0A2V6GXH6-F1
#
_entry.id   AF-A0A2V6GXH6-F1
#
_cell.length_a   1.000
_cell.length_b   1.000
_cell.length_c   1.000
_cell.angle_alpha   90.00
_cell.angle_beta   90.00
_cell.angle_gamma   90.00
#
_symmetry.space_group_name_H-M   'P 1'
#
loop_
_entity.id
_entity.type
_entity.pdbx_description
1 polymer ?
#
loop_
_entity_poly.entity_id
_entity_poly.type
_entity_poly.pdbx_seq_one_letter_code
_entity_poly.pdbx_strand_id
1 'polypeptide(L)'
;MAGSTPFVPGNADLVRMRGLPYYLISEMKLPHKIRKLAEPLTYRRAWRRVRRSFFPLPLAPLRAKIDQERLREIQQRYAGSPEGFSKYADVDRYLRVNRERVQDLKLHRSTPKRVLDLGCGGGFFLFILKKLGHSVVGLDVGVRSN
;
A
#
# COMPACT_ATOMS: atom_id res chain seq x y z
N MET A 1 71.76 26.40 19.05
CA MET A 1 70.94 25.33 18.42
C MET A 1 69.61 25.95 18.03
N ALA A 2 69.41 26.14 16.72
CA ALA A 2 68.29 26.90 16.17
C ALA A 2 67.01 26.05 16.12
N GLY A 3 66.02 26.41 16.91
CA GLY A 3 64.64 25.95 16.73
C GLY A 3 63.95 26.84 15.70
N SER A 4 63.51 26.24 14.59
CA SER A 4 62.68 26.91 13.60
C SER A 4 61.24 26.40 13.75
N THR A 5 60.39 27.23 14.33
CA THR A 5 58.94 27.11 14.24
C THR A 5 58.49 27.71 12.90
N PRO A 6 57.60 27.05 12.12
CA PRO A 6 57.06 27.68 10.93
C PRO A 6 55.96 28.68 11.30
N PHE A 7 56.25 29.92 10.94
CA PHE A 7 55.39 31.02 10.53
C PHE A 7 53.93 30.65 10.15
N VAL A 8 52.98 31.38 10.75
CA VAL A 8 51.58 31.46 10.34
C VAL A 8 51.38 32.77 9.55
N PRO A 9 50.97 32.73 8.27
CA PRO A 9 50.30 33.85 7.66
C PRO A 9 48.79 33.56 7.58
N GLY A 10 48.03 34.40 8.27
CA GLY A 10 46.60 34.54 8.06
C GLY A 10 46.30 35.27 6.75
N ASN A 11 45.26 34.78 6.09
CA ASN A 11 44.28 35.47 5.26
C ASN A 11 44.73 36.71 4.47
N ALA A 12 44.96 36.51 3.18
CA ALA A 12 44.47 37.42 2.13
C ALA A 12 44.45 36.64 0.81
N ASP A 13 43.27 36.16 0.42
CA ASP A 13 42.77 36.24 -0.95
C ASP A 13 41.33 35.71 -0.98
N LEU A 14 40.47 36.49 -0.31
CA LEU A 14 39.12 36.67 -0.78
C LEU A 14 39.24 37.32 -2.17
N VAL A 15 38.91 36.57 -3.22
CA VAL A 15 37.96 36.97 -4.28
C VAL A 15 38.00 35.94 -5.42
N ARG A 16 36.80 35.42 -5.73
CA ARG A 16 36.41 34.72 -6.96
C ARG A 16 37.07 33.37 -7.26
N MET A 17 36.31 32.30 -7.03
CA MET A 17 35.78 31.55 -8.17
C MET A 17 34.50 30.78 -7.81
N ARG A 18 33.45 31.11 -8.55
CA ARG A 18 32.12 30.50 -8.51
C ARG A 18 32.15 29.12 -9.16
N GLY A 19 31.36 28.20 -8.61
CA GLY A 19 30.60 27.21 -9.38
C GLY A 19 31.37 25.98 -9.86
N LEU A 20 31.47 24.98 -8.99
CA LEU A 20 31.48 23.58 -9.45
C LEU A 20 30.21 22.91 -8.95
N PRO A 21 29.41 22.29 -9.83
CA PRO A 21 28.10 21.79 -9.47
C PRO A 21 28.20 20.52 -8.61
N TYR A 22 27.26 20.40 -7.67
CA TYR A 22 27.11 19.29 -6.71
C TYR A 22 26.98 17.89 -7.35
N TYR A 23 26.91 17.79 -8.68
CA TYR A 23 26.71 16.56 -9.43
C TYR A 23 28.00 15.73 -9.62
N LEU A 24 29.19 16.29 -9.35
CA LEU A 24 30.45 15.53 -9.42
C LEU A 24 30.76 14.69 -8.16
N ILE A 25 29.96 14.82 -7.08
CA ILE A 25 30.09 14.01 -5.86
C ILE A 25 28.76 13.29 -5.61
N SER A 26 28.28 12.54 -6.60
CA SER A 26 27.21 11.58 -6.38
C SER A 26 27.55 10.27 -7.07
N GLU A 27 28.62 9.64 -6.55
CA GLU A 27 28.77 8.20 -6.56
C GLU A 27 27.46 7.58 -6.05
N MET A 28 26.66 7.05 -6.97
CA MET A 28 25.43 6.34 -6.66
C MET A 28 25.77 5.16 -5.75
N LYS A 29 25.47 5.29 -4.46
CA LYS A 29 25.50 4.18 -3.47
C LYS A 29 24.41 3.14 -3.77
N LEU A 30 24.49 2.49 -4.93
CA LEU A 30 23.75 1.29 -5.32
C LEU A 30 23.86 0.12 -4.31
N PRO A 31 24.99 -0.11 -3.59
CA PRO A 31 25.12 -1.28 -2.71
C PRO A 31 24.18 -1.26 -1.51
N HIS A 32 23.92 -0.08 -0.94
CA HIS A 32 23.09 0.05 0.27
C HIS A 32 21.59 -0.14 -0.01
N LYS A 33 21.14 0.11 -1.25
CA LYS A 33 19.77 -0.20 -1.69
C LYS A 33 19.60 -1.70 -1.95
N ILE A 34 20.63 -2.40 -2.43
CA ILE A 34 20.60 -3.85 -2.62
C ILE A 34 20.54 -4.57 -1.26
N ARG A 35 21.18 -4.03 -0.22
CA ARG A 35 21.04 -4.56 1.15
C ARG A 35 19.60 -4.57 1.67
N LYS A 36 18.74 -3.63 1.24
CA LYS A 36 17.30 -3.65 1.58
C LYS A 36 16.52 -4.80 0.93
N LEU A 37 17.06 -5.42 -0.13
CA LEU A 37 16.49 -6.63 -0.74
C LEU A 37 16.84 -7.90 0.05
N ALA A 38 17.83 -7.84 0.94
CA ALA A 38 18.27 -8.97 1.77
C ALA A 38 17.41 -9.17 3.03
N GLU A 39 16.50 -8.26 3.36
CA GLU A 39 15.50 -8.49 4.42
C GLU A 39 14.39 -9.42 3.90
N PRO A 40 14.23 -10.65 4.45
CA PRO A 40 13.30 -11.66 3.94
C PRO A 40 11.83 -11.20 3.89
N LEU A 41 11.45 -10.24 4.73
CA LEU A 41 10.07 -9.74 4.83
C LEU A 41 9.77 -8.65 3.77
N THR A 42 10.78 -7.85 3.40
CA THR A 42 10.65 -6.79 2.38
C THR A 42 10.54 -7.40 0.98
N TYR A 43 11.30 -8.48 0.73
CA TYR A 43 11.22 -9.27 -0.49
C TYR A 43 9.83 -9.86 -0.74
N ARG A 44 9.19 -10.47 0.27
CA ARG A 44 7.85 -11.07 0.11
C ARG A 44 6.79 -10.04 -0.27
N ARG A 45 6.86 -8.82 0.27
CA ARG A 45 5.92 -7.74 -0.06
C ARG A 45 6.12 -7.24 -1.49
N ALA A 46 7.38 -7.00 -1.88
CA ALA A 46 7.71 -6.63 -3.25
C ALA A 46 7.26 -7.71 -4.25
N TRP A 47 7.52 -8.97 -3.93
CA TRP A 47 7.15 -10.11 -4.77
C TRP A 47 5.64 -10.29 -4.91
N ARG A 48 4.85 -10.02 -3.86
CA ARG A 48 3.39 -9.98 -3.97
C ARG A 48 2.93 -8.90 -4.95
N ARG A 49 3.51 -7.70 -4.90
CA ARG A 49 3.19 -6.62 -5.85
C ARG A 49 3.50 -7.03 -7.28
N VAL A 50 4.68 -7.61 -7.53
CA VAL A 50 5.06 -8.13 -8.86
C VAL A 50 4.10 -9.22 -9.32
N ARG A 51 3.77 -10.21 -8.47
CA ARG A 51 2.82 -11.28 -8.80
C ARG A 51 1.43 -10.76 -9.20
N ARG A 52 0.94 -9.71 -8.54
CA ARG A 52 -0.36 -9.09 -8.85
C ARG A 52 -0.37 -8.40 -10.21
N SER A 53 0.77 -7.95 -10.71
CA SER A 53 0.89 -7.34 -12.04
C SER A 53 0.81 -8.37 -13.17
N PHE A 54 1.21 -9.62 -12.94
CA PHE A 54 1.08 -10.69 -13.92
C PHE A 54 -0.37 -11.18 -14.11
N PHE A 55 -1.23 -10.98 -13.11
CA PHE A 55 -2.64 -11.39 -13.15
C PHE A 55 -3.53 -10.23 -12.65
N PRO A 56 -3.66 -9.15 -13.44
CA PRO A 56 -4.40 -7.98 -13.00
C PRO A 56 -5.89 -8.30 -12.89
N LEU A 57 -6.49 -7.91 -11.76
CA LEU A 57 -7.94 -7.85 -11.60
C LEU A 57 -8.41 -6.39 -11.73
N PRO A 58 -9.09 -5.99 -12.83
CA PRO A 58 -9.54 -4.62 -13.03
C PRO A 58 -10.57 -4.20 -11.97
N LEU A 59 -10.34 -3.05 -11.32
CA LEU A 59 -11.23 -2.53 -10.28
C LEU A 59 -12.44 -1.78 -10.84
N ALA A 60 -12.30 -1.10 -11.99
CA ALA A 60 -13.38 -0.28 -12.54
C ALA A 60 -14.68 -1.07 -12.78
N PRO A 61 -14.66 -2.28 -13.38
CA PRO A 61 -15.87 -3.07 -13.56
C PRO A 61 -16.48 -3.58 -12.25
N LEU A 62 -15.67 -3.77 -11.21
CA LEU A 62 -16.15 -4.17 -9.88
C LEU A 62 -16.83 -2.99 -9.18
N ARG A 63 -16.22 -1.81 -9.24
CA ARG A 63 -16.77 -0.58 -8.68
C ARG A 63 -18.09 -0.17 -9.35
N ALA A 64 -18.18 -0.30 -10.67
CA ALA A 64 -19.40 -0.01 -11.43
C ALA A 64 -20.60 -0.89 -11.02
N LYS A 65 -20.34 -2.05 -10.40
CA LYS A 65 -21.38 -2.97 -9.90
C LYS A 65 -21.79 -2.72 -8.45
N ILE A 66 -21.22 -1.70 -7.81
CA ILE A 66 -21.67 -1.25 -6.48
C ILE A 66 -22.90 -0.37 -6.66
N ASP A 67 -23.96 -0.75 -5.98
CA ASP A 67 -25.15 0.08 -5.81
C ASP A 67 -24.79 1.33 -5.00
N GLN A 68 -24.75 2.47 -5.68
CA GLN A 68 -24.34 3.75 -5.10
C GLN A 68 -25.41 4.34 -4.18
N GLU A 69 -26.69 4.05 -4.42
CA GLU A 69 -27.78 4.55 -3.58
C GLU A 69 -27.77 3.82 -2.26
N ARG A 70 -27.74 2.48 -2.30
CA ARG A 70 -27.63 1.66 -1.09
C ARG A 70 -26.36 1.94 -0.30
N LEU A 71 -25.24 2.21 -0.99
CA LEU A 71 -24.02 2.64 -0.33
C LEU A 71 -24.20 3.97 0.41
N ARG A 72 -24.84 4.96 -0.23
CA ARG A 72 -25.13 6.26 0.40
C ARG A 72 -26.04 6.12 1.61
N GLU A 73 -27.07 5.27 1.55
CA GLU A 73 -27.95 4.99 2.70
C GLU A 73 -27.17 4.40 3.88
N ILE A 74 -26.28 3.44 3.63
CA ILE A 74 -25.40 2.88 4.66
C ILE A 74 -24.46 3.97 5.19
N GLN A 75 -23.89 4.78 4.30
CA GLN A 75 -23.02 5.89 4.65
C GLN A 75 -23.72 6.91 5.57
N GLN A 76 -24.99 7.21 5.32
CA GLN A 76 -25.79 8.12 6.12
C GLN A 76 -26.21 7.49 7.46
N ARG A 77 -26.68 6.24 7.44
CA ARG A 77 -27.18 5.52 8.63
C ARG A 77 -26.18 5.47 9.78
N TYR A 78 -24.90 5.42 9.47
CA TYR A 78 -23.83 5.25 10.45
C TYR A 78 -22.83 6.42 10.45
N ALA A 79 -23.17 7.55 9.82
CA ALA A 79 -22.31 8.74 9.80
C ALA A 79 -21.92 9.24 11.20
N GLY A 80 -22.75 8.96 12.22
CA GLY A 80 -22.51 9.30 13.62
C GLY A 80 -21.91 8.19 14.48
N SER A 81 -21.56 7.02 13.92
CA SER A 81 -21.01 5.88 14.67
C SER A 81 -19.48 5.85 14.55
N PRO A 82 -18.72 6.17 15.63
CA PRO A 82 -17.25 6.24 15.56
C PRO A 82 -16.58 4.87 15.36
N GLU A 83 -17.23 3.80 15.82
CA GLU A 83 -16.63 2.47 15.88
C GLU A 83 -17.19 1.55 14.78
N GLY A 84 -16.29 0.92 14.00
CA GLY A 84 -16.66 -0.10 13.01
C GLY A 84 -17.15 0.39 11.64
N PHE A 85 -17.38 1.72 11.48
CA PHE A 85 -17.95 2.29 10.26
C PHE A 85 -16.94 2.71 9.17
N SER A 86 -15.65 2.84 9.51
CA SER A 86 -14.59 3.23 8.57
C SER A 86 -14.57 2.38 7.29
N LYS A 87 -15.02 1.12 7.38
CA LYS A 87 -15.16 0.19 6.26
C LYS A 87 -16.08 0.68 5.13
N TYR A 88 -17.07 1.52 5.42
CA TYR A 88 -18.00 2.06 4.42
C TYR A 88 -17.69 3.50 4.00
N ALA A 89 -16.90 4.22 4.79
CA ALA A 89 -16.51 5.59 4.49
C ALA A 89 -15.56 5.69 3.28
N ASP A 90 -14.66 4.70 3.09
CA ASP A 90 -13.65 4.70 2.02
C ASP A 90 -13.74 3.44 1.14
N VAL A 91 -14.83 3.32 0.40
CA VAL A 91 -15.11 2.15 -0.46
C VAL A 91 -13.98 1.86 -1.43
N ASP A 92 -13.37 2.87 -2.05
CA ASP A 92 -12.29 2.70 -3.01
C ASP A 92 -11.05 2.05 -2.36
N ARG A 93 -10.68 2.47 -1.15
CA ARG A 93 -9.60 1.84 -0.39
C ARG A 93 -9.94 0.41 -0.03
N TYR A 94 -11.12 0.14 0.52
CA TYR A 94 -11.49 -1.21 0.96
C TYR A 94 -11.65 -2.18 -0.23
N LEU A 95 -12.20 -1.73 -1.37
CA LEU A 95 -12.20 -2.51 -2.60
C LEU A 95 -10.79 -2.84 -3.07
N ARG A 96 -9.88 -1.86 -3.08
CA ARG A 96 -8.49 -2.05 -3.51
C ARG A 96 -7.78 -3.09 -2.63
N VAL A 97 -7.87 -2.94 -1.31
CA VAL A 97 -7.23 -3.86 -0.36
C VAL A 97 -7.78 -5.28 -0.52
N ASN A 98 -9.11 -5.43 -0.66
CA ASN A 98 -9.71 -6.75 -0.83
C ASN A 98 -9.42 -7.36 -2.20
N ARG A 99 -9.29 -6.55 -3.26
CA ARG A 99 -8.80 -7.01 -4.57
C ARG A 99 -7.39 -7.57 -4.48
N GLU A 100 -6.49 -6.90 -3.76
CA GLU A 100 -5.14 -7.41 -3.52
C GLU A 100 -5.15 -8.75 -2.75
N ARG A 101 -6.05 -8.91 -1.76
CA ARG A 101 -6.24 -10.19 -1.05
C ARG A 101 -6.72 -11.29 -1.97
N VAL A 102 -7.73 -11.02 -2.81
CA VAL A 102 -8.22 -11.97 -3.84
C VAL A 102 -7.11 -12.39 -4.80
N GLN A 103 -6.20 -11.48 -5.13
CA GLN A 103 -5.04 -11.79 -5.96
C GLN A 103 -3.99 -12.63 -5.23
N ASP A 104 -3.66 -12.28 -3.99
CA ASP A 104 -2.71 -13.02 -3.15
C ASP A 104 -3.19 -14.47 -2.92
N LEU A 105 -4.50 -14.65 -2.72
CA LEU A 105 -5.16 -15.96 -2.57
C LEU A 105 -5.41 -16.67 -3.91
N LYS A 106 -5.10 -16.04 -5.05
CA LYS A 106 -5.28 -16.57 -6.41
C LYS A 106 -6.73 -16.98 -6.73
N LEU A 107 -7.72 -16.40 -6.05
CA LEU A 107 -9.13 -16.80 -6.21
C LEU A 107 -9.70 -16.35 -7.56
N HIS A 108 -9.31 -15.17 -8.04
CA HIS A 108 -9.64 -14.63 -9.37
C HIS A 108 -9.20 -15.48 -10.57
N ARG A 109 -8.35 -16.49 -10.36
CA ARG A 109 -7.88 -17.42 -11.40
C ARG A 109 -8.12 -18.88 -11.03
N SER A 110 -8.92 -19.11 -9.99
CA SER A 110 -9.32 -20.44 -9.57
C SER A 110 -10.69 -20.77 -10.13
N THR A 111 -11.00 -22.06 -10.23
CA THR A 111 -12.38 -22.51 -10.45
C THR A 111 -13.27 -22.00 -9.30
N PRO A 112 -14.58 -21.77 -9.54
CA PRO A 112 -15.53 -21.39 -8.50
C PRO A 112 -15.40 -22.23 -7.22
N LYS A 113 -15.56 -21.58 -6.07
CA LYS A 113 -15.38 -22.18 -4.74
C LYS A 113 -16.51 -21.79 -3.82
N ARG A 114 -16.69 -22.56 -2.75
CA ARG A 114 -17.50 -22.17 -1.59
C ARG A 114 -16.58 -21.51 -0.56
N VAL A 115 -16.89 -20.29 -0.15
CA VAL A 115 -16.06 -19.48 0.75
C VAL A 115 -16.89 -19.03 1.94
N LEU A 116 -16.37 -19.26 3.14
CA LEU A 116 -16.85 -18.69 4.39
C LEU A 116 -15.86 -17.63 4.85
N ASP A 117 -16.33 -16.40 5.06
CA ASP A 117 -15.54 -15.29 5.57
C ASP A 117 -16.01 -14.92 6.99
N LEU A 118 -15.14 -15.19 7.97
CA LEU A 118 -15.39 -14.92 9.39
C LEU A 118 -14.85 -13.54 9.73
N GLY A 119 -15.71 -12.67 10.27
CA GLY A 119 -15.41 -11.25 10.42
C GLY A 119 -15.44 -10.52 9.08
N CYS A 120 -16.46 -10.80 8.25
CA CYS A 120 -16.50 -10.30 6.86
C CYS A 120 -16.62 -8.76 6.76
N GLY A 121 -16.87 -8.08 7.87
CA GLY A 121 -16.82 -6.63 7.94
C GLY A 121 -17.83 -5.97 7.00
N GLY A 122 -17.34 -5.20 6.02
CA GLY A 122 -18.17 -4.52 5.03
C GLY A 122 -18.53 -5.40 3.82
N GLY A 123 -18.12 -6.67 3.82
CA GLY A 123 -18.44 -7.63 2.76
C GLY A 123 -17.70 -7.43 1.44
N PHE A 124 -16.75 -6.48 1.32
CA PHE A 124 -16.05 -6.19 0.05
C PHE A 124 -15.28 -7.40 -0.52
N PHE A 125 -14.68 -8.22 0.33
CA PHE A 125 -14.02 -9.45 -0.12
C PHE A 125 -15.03 -10.40 -0.76
N LEU A 126 -16.13 -10.68 -0.06
CA LEU A 126 -17.21 -11.53 -0.55
C LEU A 126 -17.89 -10.96 -1.81
N PHE A 127 -18.05 -9.64 -1.88
CA PHE A 127 -18.59 -8.97 -3.07
C PHE A 127 -17.75 -9.28 -4.31
N ILE A 128 -16.42 -9.12 -4.22
CA ILE A 128 -15.51 -9.43 -5.33
C ILE A 128 -15.62 -10.90 -5.70
N LEU A 129 -15.61 -11.81 -4.72
CA LEU A 129 -15.71 -13.25 -4.95
C LEU A 129 -17.04 -13.65 -5.61
N LYS A 130 -18.16 -13.06 -5.19
CA LYS A 130 -19.47 -13.29 -5.81
C LYS A 130 -19.48 -12.84 -7.27
N LYS A 131 -18.83 -11.71 -7.60
CA LYS A 131 -18.69 -11.25 -8.99
C LYS A 131 -17.76 -12.12 -9.85
N LEU A 132 -16.86 -12.88 -9.21
CA LEU A 132 -16.00 -13.88 -9.86
C LEU A 132 -16.66 -15.27 -9.94
N GLY A 133 -17.92 -15.42 -9.50
CA GLY A 133 -18.67 -16.67 -9.59
C GLY A 133 -18.50 -17.62 -8.39
N HIS A 134 -17.86 -17.19 -7.31
CA HIS A 134 -17.79 -18.00 -6.08
C HIS A 134 -19.11 -17.97 -5.30
N SER A 135 -19.42 -19.09 -4.63
CA SER A 135 -20.48 -19.15 -3.63
C SER A 135 -19.93 -18.66 -2.30
N VAL A 136 -20.54 -17.65 -1.71
CA VAL A 136 -19.99 -16.94 -0.54
C VAL A 136 -20.98 -16.87 0.61
N VAL A 137 -20.46 -17.06 1.82
CA VAL A 137 -21.17 -16.84 3.09
C VAL A 137 -20.29 -15.96 3.97
N GLY A 138 -20.88 -14.94 4.58
CA GLY A 138 -20.20 -14.03 5.51
C GLY A 138 -20.82 -14.08 6.89
N LEU A 139 -19.99 -14.06 7.91
CA LEU A 139 -20.42 -13.90 9.30
C LEU A 139 -19.66 -12.72 9.90
N ASP A 140 -20.37 -11.74 10.44
CA ASP A 140 -19.80 -10.61 11.18
C ASP A 140 -20.59 -10.46 12.48
N VAL A 141 -19.94 -10.62 13.63
CA VAL A 141 -20.52 -10.28 14.92
C VAL A 141 -20.36 -8.78 15.08
N GLY A 142 -21.43 -8.02 14.80
CA GLY A 142 -21.39 -6.56 14.85
C GLY A 142 -20.92 -6.01 16.20
N VAL A 143 -20.67 -4.70 16.26
CA VAL A 143 -20.34 -4.02 17.52
C VAL A 143 -21.53 -4.17 18.46
N ARG A 144 -21.29 -4.65 19.70
CA ARG A 144 -22.32 -4.65 20.75
C ARG A 144 -22.70 -3.20 21.04
N SER A 145 -23.93 -2.82 20.74
CA SER A 145 -24.54 -1.64 21.37
C SER A 145 -24.72 -1.97 22.84
N ASN A 146 -24.05 -1.23 23.71
CA ASN A 146 -24.27 -1.25 25.16
C ASN A 146 -25.26 -0.15 25.53
#